data_AF-A0A1F9P6I5-F1
#
_entry.id   AF-A0A1F9P6I5-F1
#
_cell.length_a   1.000
_cell.length_b   1.000
_cell.length_c   1.000
_cell.angle_alpha   90.00
_cell.angle_beta   90.00
_cell.angle_gamma   90.00
#
_symmetry.space_group_name_H-M   'P 1'
#
loop_
_entity.id
_entity.type
_entity.pdbx_description
1 polymer ?
#
loop_
_entity_poly.entity_id
_entity_poly.type
_entity_poly.pdbx_seq_one_letter_code
_entity_poly.pdbx_strand_id
1 'polypeptide(L)'
;MIKKNIPLIIAMLFLLTGCSYFSFLGLGQSLETKAGIKMLEKMVQQGDPKELNTFGRDIGPAAKIVLDLGESAVPALKKALYDPKEDIRNFASEALFLIGGEKARDALKEAHDKTKNESVLIYLCLTMASTGTPEDVYFLMKTLEAGNDKTNDRAAASAFLSLVVLKPDRIIREIKLNLGSGARMDSKWKALFLLSMDLGCQEPQQMTTAGPEDKIILTLFKFGIPGTDQSTVFLEAGKERTWKFENKLWSFFQDDNLEVYHSKEISYRYKPPYIEFETYIDKTGTRALVNVGVIFGKDAGSGYSFTLKMIKGEWKAVGMAFSWIS
;
A
#
# COMPACT_ATOMS: atom_id res chain seq x y z
N MET A 1 -42.48 -32.34 29.20
CA MET A 1 -42.57 -30.95 28.68
C MET A 1 -41.39 -30.16 29.21
N ILE A 2 -40.27 -30.14 28.47
CA ILE A 2 -39.08 -29.34 28.81
C ILE A 2 -38.64 -28.67 27.52
N LYS A 3 -39.09 -27.44 27.26
CA LYS A 3 -38.57 -26.55 26.22
C LYS A 3 -39.02 -25.12 26.54
N LYS A 4 -38.16 -24.33 27.19
CA LYS A 4 -38.17 -22.85 27.07
C LYS A 4 -36.96 -22.08 27.65
N ASN A 5 -35.92 -22.72 28.19
CA ASN A 5 -34.77 -21.98 28.78
C ASN A 5 -33.40 -22.19 28.10
N ILE A 6 -33.36 -22.75 26.88
CA ILE A 6 -32.09 -22.97 26.15
C ILE A 6 -31.40 -21.67 25.67
N PRO A 7 -32.07 -20.54 25.34
CA PRO A 7 -31.38 -19.38 24.76
C PRO A 7 -30.45 -18.64 25.74
N LEU A 8 -30.77 -18.61 27.04
CA LEU A 8 -29.98 -17.86 28.02
C LEU A 8 -28.67 -18.56 28.41
N ILE A 9 -28.66 -19.89 28.42
CA ILE A 9 -27.47 -20.66 28.83
C ILE A 9 -26.38 -20.58 27.75
N ILE A 10 -26.77 -20.55 26.47
CA ILE A 10 -25.82 -20.38 25.36
C ILE A 10 -25.24 -18.95 25.37
N ALA A 11 -26.07 -17.92 25.60
CA ALA A 11 -25.59 -16.54 25.69
C ALA A 11 -24.64 -16.30 26.88
N MET A 12 -24.86 -16.96 28.03
CA MET A 12 -23.94 -16.88 29.18
C MET A 12 -22.63 -17.63 28.97
N LEU A 13 -22.61 -18.74 28.22
CA LEU A 13 -21.36 -19.43 27.89
C LEU A 13 -20.46 -18.60 26.95
N PHE A 14 -21.04 -17.76 26.08
CA PHE A 14 -20.28 -16.88 25.17
C PHE A 14 -19.54 -15.74 25.89
N LEU A 15 -20.07 -15.26 27.02
CA LEU A 15 -19.40 -14.22 27.81
C LEU A 15 -18.23 -14.75 28.65
N LEU A 16 -18.14 -16.08 28.86
CA LEU A 16 -17.15 -16.68 29.74
C LEU A 16 -15.93 -17.30 29.01
N THR A 17 -16.02 -17.58 27.71
CA THR A 17 -14.93 -18.31 27.00
C THR A 17 -14.06 -17.46 26.08
N GLY A 18 -14.35 -16.18 25.88
CA GLY A 18 -13.46 -15.28 25.13
C GLY A 18 -13.09 -15.76 23.71
N CYS A 19 -13.92 -16.60 23.08
CA CYS A 19 -13.65 -17.13 21.75
C CYS A 19 -14.03 -16.13 20.67
N SER A 20 -13.03 -15.43 20.13
CA SER A 20 -13.11 -14.51 18.99
C SER A 20 -13.17 -15.20 17.60
N TYR A 21 -13.60 -16.46 17.53
CA TYR A 21 -13.66 -17.23 16.28
C TYR A 21 -15.05 -17.80 16.02
N PHE A 22 -16.06 -16.96 15.80
CA PHE A 22 -17.29 -17.39 15.10
C PHE A 22 -17.86 -16.22 14.30
N SER A 23 -17.59 -16.21 12.99
CA SER A 23 -18.28 -15.38 12.01
C SER A 23 -19.70 -15.94 11.81
N PHE A 24 -20.67 -15.43 12.57
CA PHE A 24 -22.09 -15.67 12.29
C PHE A 24 -22.47 -14.96 10.98
N LEU A 25 -22.61 -15.73 9.89
CA LEU A 25 -23.37 -15.31 8.71
C LEU A 25 -24.81 -15.03 9.13
N GLY A 26 -25.22 -13.75 9.17
CA GLY A 26 -26.63 -13.39 9.34
C GLY A 26 -26.92 -12.05 10.03
N LEU A 27 -25.95 -11.42 10.68
CA LEU A 27 -26.13 -10.05 11.16
C LEU A 27 -25.75 -9.08 10.05
N GLY A 28 -26.74 -8.29 9.58
CA GLY A 28 -26.51 -7.24 8.59
C GLY A 28 -25.37 -6.30 9.02
N GLN A 29 -24.75 -5.63 8.03
CA GLN A 29 -23.64 -4.70 8.25
C GLN A 29 -23.85 -3.81 9.49
N SER A 30 -22.79 -3.61 10.27
CA SER A 30 -22.83 -2.74 11.46
C SER A 30 -23.34 -1.35 11.08
N LEU A 31 -23.93 -0.64 12.04
CA LEU A 31 -24.45 0.71 11.80
C LEU A 31 -23.34 1.65 11.28
N GLU A 32 -22.12 1.47 11.78
CA GLU A 32 -20.93 2.19 11.34
C GLU A 32 -20.53 1.85 9.91
N THR A 33 -20.53 0.56 9.53
CA THR A 33 -20.25 0.13 8.15
C THR A 33 -21.29 0.71 7.18
N LYS A 34 -22.57 0.67 7.55
CA LYS A 34 -23.65 1.26 6.73
C LYS A 34 -23.47 2.77 6.56
N ALA A 35 -23.14 3.48 7.65
CA ALA A 35 -22.89 4.92 7.61
C ALA A 35 -21.66 5.24 6.74
N GLY A 36 -20.58 4.47 6.88
CA GLY A 36 -19.37 4.63 6.06
C GLY A 36 -19.63 4.37 4.58
N ILE A 37 -20.38 3.32 4.21
CA ILE A 37 -20.76 3.07 2.82
C ILE A 37 -21.58 4.23 2.26
N LYS A 38 -22.55 4.74 3.03
CA LYS A 38 -23.35 5.89 2.61
C LYS A 38 -22.50 7.15 2.43
N MET A 39 -21.50 7.35 3.28
CA MET A 39 -20.55 8.46 3.15
C MET A 39 -19.68 8.30 1.90
N LEU A 40 -19.18 7.10 1.63
CA LEU A 40 -18.44 6.76 0.41
C LEU A 40 -19.28 6.99 -0.85
N GLU A 41 -20.53 6.53 -0.88
CA GLU A 41 -21.46 6.76 -1.99
C GLU A 41 -21.72 8.24 -2.21
N LYS A 42 -21.86 9.02 -1.13
CA LYS A 42 -22.02 10.48 -1.20
C LYS A 42 -20.78 11.14 -1.79
N MET A 43 -19.58 10.73 -1.36
CA MET A 43 -18.31 11.21 -1.93
C MET A 43 -18.23 10.91 -3.42
N VAL A 44 -18.60 9.71 -3.85
CA VAL A 44 -18.64 9.33 -5.26
C VAL A 44 -19.63 10.19 -6.06
N GLN A 45 -20.82 10.46 -5.51
CA GLN A 45 -21.86 11.21 -6.21
C GLN A 45 -21.57 12.71 -6.32
N GLN A 46 -20.94 13.29 -5.29
CA GLN A 46 -20.81 14.75 -5.11
C GLN A 46 -19.38 15.27 -5.28
N GLY A 47 -18.38 14.39 -5.17
CA GLY A 47 -17.01 14.77 -4.86
C GLY A 47 -16.30 15.56 -5.93
N ASP A 48 -15.52 16.53 -5.49
CA ASP A 48 -14.42 17.12 -6.25
C ASP A 48 -13.37 16.00 -6.51
N PRO A 49 -12.83 15.86 -7.74
CA PRO A 49 -11.76 14.91 -8.03
C PRO A 49 -10.60 14.92 -7.03
N LYS A 50 -10.28 16.08 -6.42
CA LYS A 50 -9.25 16.19 -5.38
C LYS A 50 -9.61 15.46 -4.08
N GLU A 51 -10.88 15.44 -3.70
CA GLU A 51 -11.35 14.72 -2.51
C GLU A 51 -11.37 13.20 -2.74
N LEU A 52 -11.42 12.79 -4.01
CA LEU A 52 -11.36 11.39 -4.42
C LEU A 52 -9.93 10.90 -4.63
N ASN A 53 -8.91 11.76 -4.63
CA ASN A 53 -7.54 11.30 -4.78
C ASN A 53 -7.13 10.46 -3.56
N THR A 54 -6.84 9.18 -3.77
CA THR A 54 -6.39 8.30 -2.69
C THR A 54 -4.87 8.30 -2.52
N PHE A 55 -4.15 8.76 -3.54
CA PHE A 55 -2.69 8.83 -3.59
C PHE A 55 -2.23 10.29 -3.68
N GLY A 56 -2.15 10.94 -2.52
CA GLY A 56 -1.56 12.25 -2.35
C GLY A 56 -0.22 12.18 -1.60
N ARG A 57 0.36 13.36 -1.31
CA ARG A 57 1.32 13.45 -0.21
C ARG A 57 0.60 13.13 1.10
N ASP A 58 -0.59 13.72 1.27
CA ASP A 58 -1.45 13.52 2.42
C ASP A 58 -2.49 12.39 2.21
N ILE A 59 -2.83 11.62 3.25
CA ILE A 59 -3.85 10.57 3.25
C ILE A 59 -5.20 11.25 3.49
N GLY A 60 -5.92 11.48 2.38
CA GLY A 60 -7.22 12.12 2.37
C GLY A 60 -8.34 11.31 3.07
N PRO A 61 -9.46 11.95 3.41
CA PRO A 61 -10.60 11.30 4.08
C PRO A 61 -11.16 10.09 3.31
N ALA A 62 -11.21 10.15 1.97
CA ALA A 62 -11.71 9.06 1.15
C ALA A 62 -10.85 7.79 1.30
N ALA A 63 -9.53 7.91 1.27
CA ALA A 63 -8.61 6.79 1.50
C ALA A 63 -8.80 6.16 2.89
N LYS A 64 -8.98 7.00 3.93
CA LYS A 64 -9.23 6.53 5.32
C LYS A 64 -10.53 5.74 5.42
N ILE A 65 -11.61 6.25 4.81
CA ILE A 65 -12.93 5.57 4.79
C ILE A 65 -12.86 4.25 4.01
N VAL A 66 -12.22 4.26 2.84
CA VAL A 66 -12.04 3.05 2.02
C VAL A 66 -11.25 2.00 2.80
N LEU A 67 -10.16 2.41 3.45
CA LEU A 67 -9.36 1.52 4.27
C LEU A 67 -10.19 0.99 5.43
N ASP A 68 -10.93 1.82 6.18
CA ASP A 68 -11.80 1.35 7.28
C ASP A 68 -12.87 0.35 6.82
N LEU A 69 -13.54 0.61 5.69
CA LEU A 69 -14.63 -0.23 5.19
C LEU A 69 -14.14 -1.57 4.65
N GLY A 70 -12.97 -1.58 4.00
CA GLY A 70 -12.42 -2.77 3.35
C GLY A 70 -13.36 -3.42 2.35
N GLU A 71 -13.46 -4.74 2.40
CA GLU A 71 -14.28 -5.49 1.45
C GLU A 71 -15.77 -5.08 1.45
N SER A 72 -16.26 -4.46 2.53
CA SER A 72 -17.64 -3.98 2.61
C SER A 72 -17.93 -2.85 1.60
N ALA A 73 -16.90 -2.12 1.16
CA ALA A 73 -17.02 -1.08 0.14
C ALA A 73 -17.04 -1.62 -1.30
N VAL A 74 -16.58 -2.86 -1.53
CA VAL A 74 -16.40 -3.43 -2.88
C VAL A 74 -17.69 -3.37 -3.73
N PRO A 75 -18.90 -3.68 -3.22
CA PRO A 75 -20.11 -3.57 -4.04
C PRO A 75 -20.39 -2.15 -4.55
N ALA A 76 -20.20 -1.14 -3.70
CA ALA A 76 -20.41 0.26 -4.08
C ALA A 76 -19.36 0.72 -5.10
N LEU A 77 -18.09 0.37 -4.87
CA LEU A 77 -16.98 0.71 -5.78
C LEU A 77 -17.10 -0.01 -7.13
N LYS A 78 -17.52 -1.29 -7.13
CA LYS A 78 -17.75 -2.06 -8.36
C LYS A 78 -18.80 -1.41 -9.26
N LYS A 79 -19.83 -0.79 -8.68
CA LYS A 79 -20.82 0.00 -9.44
C LYS A 79 -20.16 1.25 -10.05
N ALA A 80 -19.33 1.94 -9.28
CA ALA A 80 -18.64 3.17 -9.71
C ALA A 80 -17.59 2.95 -10.81
N LEU A 81 -17.07 1.72 -10.99
CA LEU A 81 -16.19 1.37 -12.12
C LEU A 81 -16.82 1.61 -13.51
N TYR A 82 -18.15 1.67 -13.59
CA TYR A 82 -18.90 1.88 -14.84
C TYR A 82 -19.53 3.27 -14.93
N ASP A 83 -19.17 4.20 -14.04
CA ASP A 83 -19.68 5.57 -14.08
C ASP A 83 -19.21 6.30 -15.35
N PRO A 84 -20.03 7.16 -15.99
CA PRO A 84 -19.61 7.94 -17.15
C PRO A 84 -18.46 8.90 -16.85
N LYS A 85 -18.33 9.41 -15.62
CA LYS A 85 -17.24 10.34 -15.24
C LYS A 85 -15.95 9.57 -14.98
N GLU A 86 -14.88 10.01 -15.64
CA GLU A 86 -13.57 9.36 -15.51
C GLU A 86 -13.01 9.42 -14.09
N ASP A 87 -13.15 10.56 -13.41
CA ASP A 87 -12.66 10.73 -12.03
C ASP A 87 -13.29 9.73 -11.06
N ILE A 88 -14.57 9.41 -11.25
CA ILE A 88 -15.28 8.41 -10.44
C ILE A 88 -14.74 7.00 -10.72
N ARG A 89 -14.49 6.66 -11.98
CA ARG A 89 -13.91 5.35 -12.34
C ARG A 89 -12.48 5.20 -11.81
N ASN A 90 -11.68 6.26 -11.91
CA ASN A 90 -10.32 6.30 -11.40
C ASN A 90 -10.32 6.11 -9.88
N PHE A 91 -11.15 6.87 -9.17
CA PHE A 91 -11.36 6.70 -7.73
C PHE A 91 -11.78 5.27 -7.35
N ALA A 92 -12.77 4.72 -8.05
CA ALA A 92 -13.24 3.37 -7.77
C ALA A 92 -12.13 2.33 -7.95
N SER A 93 -11.31 2.51 -8.99
CA SER A 93 -10.20 1.61 -9.29
C SER A 93 -9.08 1.73 -8.24
N GLU A 94 -8.73 2.95 -7.86
CA GLU A 94 -7.80 3.27 -6.79
C GLU A 94 -8.22 2.70 -5.43
N ALA A 95 -9.47 2.93 -5.04
CA ALA A 95 -10.03 2.45 -3.80
C ALA A 95 -10.07 0.93 -3.73
N LEU A 96 -10.36 0.25 -4.85
CA LEU A 96 -10.29 -1.21 -4.92
C LEU A 96 -8.85 -1.72 -4.76
N PHE A 97 -7.86 -1.03 -5.33
CA PHE A 97 -6.45 -1.34 -5.07
C PHE A 97 -6.09 -1.18 -3.58
N LEU A 98 -6.54 -0.10 -2.92
CA LEU A 98 -6.34 0.08 -1.48
C LEU A 98 -6.93 -1.06 -0.63
N ILE A 99 -8.10 -1.56 -1.01
CA ILE A 99 -8.76 -2.68 -0.32
C ILE A 99 -7.97 -3.99 -0.56
N GLY A 100 -7.57 -4.22 -1.81
CA GLY A 100 -6.91 -5.46 -2.24
C GLY A 100 -7.77 -6.72 -2.02
N GLY A 101 -7.13 -7.89 -2.09
CA GLY A 101 -7.80 -9.17 -1.94
C GLY A 101 -8.62 -9.59 -3.16
N GLU A 102 -9.16 -10.80 -3.09
CA GLU A 102 -9.77 -11.47 -4.26
C GLU A 102 -10.96 -10.71 -4.82
N LYS A 103 -11.86 -10.23 -3.96
CA LYS A 103 -13.07 -9.50 -4.40
C LYS A 103 -12.74 -8.21 -5.15
N ALA A 104 -11.70 -7.49 -4.72
CA ALA A 104 -11.28 -6.26 -5.39
C ALA A 104 -10.62 -6.56 -6.74
N ARG A 105 -9.71 -7.55 -6.75
CA ARG A 105 -9.04 -8.07 -7.95
C ARG A 105 -10.04 -8.54 -9.00
N ASP A 106 -11.06 -9.29 -8.59
CA ASP A 106 -12.10 -9.81 -9.48
C ASP A 106 -13.01 -8.70 -10.03
N ALA A 107 -13.38 -7.72 -9.20
CA ALA A 107 -14.17 -6.57 -9.64
C ALA A 107 -13.44 -5.75 -10.72
N LEU A 108 -12.14 -5.49 -10.52
CA LEU A 108 -11.29 -4.82 -11.49
C LEU A 108 -11.10 -5.65 -12.76
N LYS A 109 -10.88 -6.97 -12.62
CA LYS A 109 -10.72 -7.87 -13.76
C LYS A 109 -11.96 -7.90 -14.64
N GLU A 110 -13.14 -8.02 -14.03
CA GLU A 110 -14.42 -7.98 -14.74
C GLU A 110 -14.62 -6.64 -15.47
N ALA A 111 -14.32 -5.52 -14.82
CA ALA A 111 -14.42 -4.20 -15.43
C ALA A 111 -13.44 -4.03 -16.59
N HIS A 112 -12.18 -4.46 -16.43
CA HIS A 112 -11.19 -4.43 -17.50
C HIS A 112 -11.62 -5.30 -18.69
N ASP A 113 -12.13 -6.51 -18.43
CA ASP A 113 -12.56 -7.41 -19.49
C ASP A 113 -13.69 -6.83 -20.36
N LYS A 114 -14.64 -6.12 -19.73
CA LYS A 114 -15.78 -5.50 -20.43
C LYS A 114 -15.45 -4.19 -21.12
N THR A 115 -14.59 -3.36 -20.51
CA THR A 115 -14.40 -1.97 -20.95
C THR A 115 -13.09 -1.72 -21.67
N LYS A 116 -12.08 -2.56 -21.43
CA LYS A 116 -10.68 -2.34 -21.85
C LYS A 116 -10.13 -0.97 -21.43
N ASN A 117 -10.68 -0.40 -20.36
CA ASN A 117 -10.24 0.87 -19.82
C ASN A 117 -8.82 0.76 -19.24
N GLU A 118 -7.96 1.72 -19.60
CA GLU A 118 -6.54 1.75 -19.22
C GLU A 118 -6.36 1.98 -17.72
N SER A 119 -7.07 2.93 -17.11
CA SER A 119 -7.01 3.18 -15.66
C SER A 119 -7.39 1.94 -14.86
N VAL A 120 -8.42 1.23 -15.29
CA VAL A 120 -8.82 -0.04 -14.64
C VAL A 120 -7.72 -1.09 -14.77
N LEU A 121 -7.00 -1.16 -15.90
CA LEU A 121 -5.86 -2.07 -16.08
C LEU A 121 -4.70 -1.73 -15.15
N ILE A 122 -4.37 -0.44 -15.01
CA ILE A 122 -3.32 0.05 -14.10
C ILE A 122 -3.59 -0.45 -12.68
N TYR A 123 -4.78 -0.20 -12.15
CA TYR A 123 -5.13 -0.60 -10.78
C TYR A 123 -5.39 -2.09 -10.63
N LEU A 124 -5.83 -2.80 -11.67
CA LEU A 124 -5.87 -4.26 -11.69
C LEU A 124 -4.47 -4.84 -11.47
N CYS A 125 -3.46 -4.35 -12.20
CA CYS A 125 -2.08 -4.75 -12.01
C CYS A 125 -1.61 -4.50 -10.57
N LEU A 126 -1.80 -3.28 -10.05
CA LEU A 126 -1.42 -2.93 -8.67
C LEU A 126 -2.08 -3.84 -7.62
N THR A 127 -3.36 -4.20 -7.84
CA THR A 127 -4.14 -5.01 -6.90
C THR A 127 -3.66 -6.46 -6.82
N MET A 128 -3.13 -7.00 -7.91
CA MET A 128 -2.68 -8.40 -8.00
C MET A 128 -1.56 -8.75 -7.01
N ALA A 129 -0.76 -7.77 -6.57
CA ALA A 129 0.22 -7.99 -5.50
C ALA A 129 -0.42 -8.43 -4.16
N SER A 130 -1.68 -8.07 -3.95
CA SER A 130 -2.38 -8.37 -2.69
C SER A 130 -2.92 -9.79 -2.60
N THR A 131 -2.97 -10.50 -3.72
CA THR A 131 -3.43 -11.90 -3.84
C THR A 131 -2.28 -12.82 -4.25
N GLY A 132 -1.47 -12.40 -5.22
CA GLY A 132 -0.22 -13.07 -5.59
C GLY A 132 -0.38 -14.49 -6.11
N THR A 133 -1.53 -14.83 -6.71
CA THR A 133 -1.75 -16.17 -7.24
C THR A 133 -0.86 -16.42 -8.47
N PRO A 134 -0.60 -17.68 -8.86
CA PRO A 134 0.16 -17.96 -10.08
C PRO A 134 -0.44 -17.29 -11.33
N GLU A 135 -1.77 -17.18 -11.39
CA GLU A 135 -2.50 -16.50 -12.47
C GLU A 135 -2.23 -15.00 -12.46
N ASP A 136 -2.20 -14.38 -11.28
CA ASP A 136 -1.83 -12.96 -11.12
C ASP A 136 -0.41 -12.72 -11.62
N VAL A 137 0.55 -13.52 -11.16
CA VAL A 137 1.96 -13.40 -11.59
C VAL A 137 2.07 -13.55 -13.10
N TYR A 138 1.39 -14.53 -13.69
CA TYR A 138 1.36 -14.71 -15.14
C TYR A 138 0.78 -13.50 -15.87
N PHE A 139 -0.34 -12.95 -15.39
CA PHE A 139 -0.95 -11.76 -15.97
C PHE A 139 -0.05 -10.53 -15.90
N LEU A 140 0.62 -10.32 -14.76
CA LEU A 140 1.57 -9.22 -14.55
C LEU A 140 2.78 -9.35 -15.49
N MET A 141 3.36 -10.54 -15.63
CA MET A 141 4.47 -10.78 -16.56
C MET A 141 4.06 -10.49 -18.00
N LYS A 142 2.90 -10.98 -18.43
CA LYS A 142 2.37 -10.72 -19.78
C LYS A 142 2.13 -9.23 -20.03
N THR A 143 1.59 -8.51 -19.03
CA THR A 143 1.37 -7.06 -19.13
C THR A 143 2.69 -6.29 -19.23
N LEU A 144 3.70 -6.70 -18.47
CA LEU A 144 5.04 -6.11 -18.53
C LEU A 144 5.71 -6.33 -19.90
N GLU A 145 5.60 -7.54 -20.46
CA GLU A 145 6.14 -7.87 -21.79
C GLU A 145 5.46 -7.07 -22.92
N ALA A 146 4.15 -6.90 -22.85
CA ALA A 146 3.37 -6.15 -23.83
C ALA A 146 3.64 -4.63 -23.79
N GLY A 147 4.05 -4.09 -22.64
CA GLY A 147 4.34 -2.66 -22.47
C GLY A 147 5.57 -2.12 -23.19
N ASN A 148 6.38 -3.00 -23.81
CA ASN A 148 7.60 -2.63 -24.52
C ASN A 148 7.34 -1.85 -25.84
N ASP A 149 6.08 -1.70 -26.25
CA ASP A 149 5.64 -1.00 -27.47
C ASP A 149 4.99 0.36 -27.16
N LYS A 150 5.73 1.26 -26.48
CA LYS A 150 5.55 2.72 -26.26
C LYS A 150 4.18 3.30 -25.85
N THR A 151 3.11 2.52 -25.77
CA THR A 151 1.72 2.97 -25.61
C THR A 151 1.09 2.52 -24.29
N ASN A 152 1.70 1.59 -23.54
CA ASN A 152 1.16 1.05 -22.29
C ASN A 152 2.14 1.10 -21.10
N ASP A 153 2.93 2.17 -21.01
CA ASP A 153 4.02 2.33 -20.04
C ASP A 153 3.52 2.28 -18.58
N ARG A 154 2.34 2.87 -18.30
CA ARG A 154 1.80 2.95 -16.93
C ARG A 154 1.32 1.62 -16.37
N ALA A 155 0.65 0.80 -17.17
CA ALA A 155 0.23 -0.53 -16.71
C ALA A 155 1.42 -1.48 -16.57
N ALA A 156 2.42 -1.36 -17.44
CA ALA A 156 3.66 -2.11 -17.33
C ALA A 156 4.46 -1.72 -16.09
N ALA A 157 4.58 -0.42 -15.79
CA ALA A 157 5.17 0.07 -14.55
C ALA A 157 4.40 -0.42 -13.31
N SER A 158 3.07 -0.41 -13.36
CA SER A 158 2.21 -0.93 -12.29
C SER A 158 2.38 -2.44 -12.08
N ALA A 159 2.49 -3.18 -13.18
CA ALA A 159 2.78 -4.60 -13.13
C ALA A 159 4.16 -4.87 -12.53
N PHE A 160 5.15 -4.07 -12.92
CA PHE A 160 6.50 -4.14 -12.37
C PHE A 160 6.51 -3.90 -10.85
N LEU A 161 5.87 -2.82 -10.37
CA LEU A 161 5.77 -2.53 -8.93
C LEU A 161 5.14 -3.70 -8.17
N SER A 162 4.11 -4.32 -8.74
CA SER A 162 3.45 -5.48 -8.14
C SER A 162 4.34 -6.71 -8.09
N LEU A 163 5.15 -6.94 -9.11
CA LEU A 163 6.14 -8.01 -9.15
C LEU A 163 7.30 -7.78 -8.17
N VAL A 164 7.68 -6.52 -7.90
CA VAL A 164 8.60 -6.16 -6.80
C VAL A 164 8.00 -6.51 -5.44
N VAL A 165 6.69 -6.29 -5.26
CA VAL A 165 6.01 -6.68 -4.02
C VAL A 165 5.97 -8.21 -3.85
N LEU A 166 5.64 -8.94 -4.91
CA LEU A 166 5.47 -10.40 -4.89
C LEU A 166 6.78 -11.19 -4.84
N LYS A 167 7.86 -10.67 -5.44
CA LYS A 167 9.19 -11.31 -5.56
C LYS A 167 9.11 -12.78 -6.04
N PRO A 168 8.45 -13.11 -7.15
CA PRO A 168 8.31 -14.50 -7.58
C PRO A 168 9.66 -15.08 -8.01
N ASP A 169 9.95 -16.33 -7.61
CA ASP A 169 11.21 -17.04 -7.88
C ASP A 169 11.64 -17.00 -9.35
N ARG A 170 10.68 -17.03 -10.27
CA ARG A 170 10.93 -16.93 -11.70
C ARG A 170 11.61 -15.62 -12.07
N ILE A 171 11.11 -14.49 -11.57
CA ILE A 171 11.69 -13.17 -11.83
C ILE A 171 13.04 -13.03 -11.14
N ILE A 172 13.18 -13.55 -9.92
CA ILE A 172 14.46 -13.60 -9.22
C ILE A 172 15.51 -14.32 -10.09
N ARG A 173 15.16 -15.47 -10.67
CA ARG A 173 16.05 -16.22 -11.57
C ARG A 173 16.32 -15.47 -12.86
N GLU A 174 15.30 -14.96 -13.54
CA GLU A 174 15.45 -14.25 -14.81
C GLU A 174 16.31 -12.98 -14.66
N ILE A 175 16.16 -12.21 -13.58
CA ILE A 175 17.01 -11.04 -13.30
C ILE A 175 18.45 -11.46 -13.04
N LYS A 176 18.68 -12.50 -12.22
CA LYS A 176 20.03 -13.01 -11.94
C LYS A 176 20.73 -13.55 -13.18
N LEU A 177 20.00 -14.19 -14.09
CA LEU A 177 20.53 -14.78 -15.32
C LEU A 177 20.74 -13.73 -16.44
N ASN A 178 19.86 -12.72 -16.53
CA ASN A 178 19.88 -11.70 -17.59
C ASN A 178 20.66 -10.41 -17.19
N LEU A 179 21.64 -10.52 -16.29
CA LEU A 179 22.57 -9.42 -15.97
C LEU A 179 23.42 -8.96 -17.18
N GLY A 180 23.31 -9.60 -18.36
CA GLY A 180 24.03 -9.24 -19.59
C GLY A 180 23.19 -9.08 -20.87
N SER A 181 21.89 -9.36 -20.89
CA SER A 181 21.12 -9.40 -22.15
C SER A 181 19.75 -8.72 -22.05
N GLY A 182 19.69 -7.46 -22.48
CA GLY A 182 18.68 -6.94 -23.42
C GLY A 182 17.19 -6.95 -23.07
N ALA A 183 16.73 -7.56 -21.97
CA ALA A 183 15.41 -7.25 -21.44
C ALA A 183 15.48 -5.80 -20.96
N ARG A 184 14.93 -4.88 -21.74
CA ARG A 184 14.86 -3.43 -21.45
C ARG A 184 13.90 -3.16 -20.28
N MET A 185 14.17 -3.80 -19.17
CA MET A 185 13.81 -3.32 -17.84
C MET A 185 14.71 -2.11 -17.62
N ASP A 186 14.13 -0.92 -17.49
CA ASP A 186 14.90 0.27 -17.13
C ASP A 186 15.79 -0.05 -15.91
N SER A 187 17.05 0.37 -15.97
CA SER A 187 18.02 0.31 -14.90
C SER A 187 17.44 0.65 -13.52
N LYS A 188 16.55 1.65 -13.47
CA LYS A 188 15.82 2.10 -12.27
C LYS A 188 14.97 0.99 -11.64
N TRP A 189 14.25 0.23 -12.45
CA TRP A 189 13.37 -0.83 -11.99
C TRP A 189 14.16 -2.05 -11.51
N LYS A 190 15.24 -2.41 -12.23
CA LYS A 190 16.19 -3.44 -11.75
C LYS A 190 16.80 -3.10 -10.40
N ALA A 191 17.23 -1.85 -10.20
CA ALA A 191 17.79 -1.39 -8.94
C ALA A 191 16.78 -1.52 -7.79
N LEU A 192 15.53 -1.10 -8.00
CA LEU A 192 14.47 -1.24 -7.00
C LEU A 192 14.22 -2.70 -6.60
N PHE A 193 14.17 -3.61 -7.59
CA PHE A 193 13.98 -5.03 -7.31
C PHE A 193 15.13 -5.60 -6.47
N LEU A 194 16.39 -5.30 -6.84
CA LEU A 194 17.57 -5.75 -6.10
C LEU A 194 17.63 -5.19 -4.67
N LEU A 195 17.31 -3.90 -4.50
CA LEU A 195 17.20 -3.28 -3.17
C LEU A 195 16.21 -4.05 -2.29
N SER A 196 15.06 -4.43 -2.84
CA SER A 196 14.06 -5.20 -2.10
C SER A 196 14.54 -6.62 -1.73
N MET A 197 15.57 -7.16 -2.40
CA MET A 197 16.14 -8.48 -2.13
C MET A 197 17.32 -8.47 -1.15
N ASP A 198 18.14 -7.41 -1.18
CA ASP A 198 19.41 -7.35 -0.45
C ASP A 198 19.31 -6.82 0.98
N LEU A 199 18.16 -6.26 1.37
CA LEU A 199 17.87 -5.83 2.74
C LEU A 199 17.51 -7.04 3.63
N GLY A 200 18.44 -7.99 3.77
CA GLY A 200 18.30 -9.03 4.78
C GLY A 200 18.57 -8.40 6.14
N CYS A 201 17.66 -8.54 7.12
CA CYS A 201 18.00 -8.19 8.50
C CYS A 201 17.11 -8.73 9.62
N GLN A 202 17.78 -8.98 10.76
CA GLN A 202 17.26 -9.33 12.07
C GLN A 202 16.68 -8.09 12.79
N GLU A 203 15.88 -8.27 13.83
CA GLU A 203 15.28 -7.14 14.55
C GLU A 203 16.34 -6.30 15.29
N PRO A 204 16.43 -4.98 15.08
CA PRO A 204 17.31 -4.13 15.88
C PRO A 204 16.87 -4.15 17.35
N GLN A 205 17.83 -4.19 18.28
CA GLN A 205 17.60 -4.16 19.74
C GLN A 205 16.74 -2.98 20.24
N GLN A 206 16.54 -1.93 19.43
CA GLN A 206 15.77 -0.73 19.77
C GLN A 206 14.26 -0.84 19.48
N MET A 207 13.73 -1.99 19.04
CA MET A 207 12.28 -2.19 18.88
C MET A 207 11.48 -2.12 20.19
N THR A 208 12.13 -2.08 21.35
CA THR A 208 11.44 -2.05 22.66
C THR A 208 10.67 -0.75 22.91
N THR A 209 10.99 0.35 22.22
CA THR A 209 10.30 1.65 22.34
C THR A 209 9.46 2.01 21.12
N ALA A 210 9.47 1.20 20.07
CA ALA A 210 8.81 1.48 18.79
C ALA A 210 7.28 1.37 18.90
N GLY A 211 6.57 2.43 18.50
CA GLY A 211 5.12 2.45 18.43
C GLY A 211 4.56 1.60 17.27
N PRO A 212 3.22 1.45 17.16
CA PRO A 212 2.60 0.70 16.06
C PRO A 212 2.97 1.22 14.66
N GLU A 213 3.04 2.54 14.49
CA GLU A 213 3.47 3.18 13.23
C GLU A 213 4.93 2.86 12.89
N ASP A 214 5.81 2.89 13.88
CA ASP A 214 7.25 2.65 13.67
C ASP A 214 7.52 1.23 13.20
N LYS A 215 6.76 0.26 13.71
CA LYS A 215 6.83 -1.14 13.25
C LYS A 215 6.44 -1.28 11.78
N ILE A 216 5.44 -0.52 11.34
CA ILE A 216 5.02 -0.47 9.93
C ILE A 216 6.12 0.17 9.08
N ILE A 217 6.68 1.30 9.53
CA ILE A 217 7.75 2.00 8.80
C ILE A 217 9.01 1.11 8.69
N LEU A 218 9.43 0.46 9.78
CA LEU A 218 10.53 -0.51 9.78
C LEU A 218 10.25 -1.68 8.82
N THR A 219 9.00 -2.13 8.72
CA THR A 219 8.58 -3.13 7.73
C THR A 219 8.80 -2.63 6.31
N LEU A 220 8.53 -1.35 6.03
CA LEU A 220 8.78 -0.76 4.70
C LEU A 220 10.28 -0.63 4.41
N PHE A 221 11.09 -0.21 5.38
CA PHE A 221 12.54 -0.23 5.22
C PHE A 221 13.06 -1.65 4.94
N LYS A 222 12.56 -2.67 5.64
CA LYS A 222 12.89 -4.09 5.36
C LYS A 222 12.40 -4.53 3.98
N PHE A 223 11.25 -4.04 3.55
CA PHE A 223 10.71 -4.30 2.22
C PHE A 223 11.60 -3.73 1.11
N GLY A 224 12.15 -2.54 1.33
CA GLY A 224 12.95 -1.75 0.39
C GLY A 224 12.14 -0.58 -0.16
N ILE A 225 12.38 0.61 0.39
CA ILE A 225 11.75 1.85 -0.11
C ILE A 225 12.59 2.38 -1.28
N PRO A 226 11.99 2.61 -2.46
CA PRO A 226 12.73 3.15 -3.59
C PRO A 226 13.45 4.47 -3.25
N GLY A 227 14.72 4.57 -3.64
CA GLY A 227 15.56 5.75 -3.39
C GLY A 227 16.33 5.70 -2.06
N THR A 228 15.95 4.84 -1.11
CA THR A 228 16.68 4.72 0.16
C THR A 228 18.07 4.09 0.04
N ASP A 229 18.40 3.52 -1.12
CA ASP A 229 19.73 3.02 -1.48
C ASP A 229 20.75 4.14 -1.76
N GLN A 230 20.28 5.37 -2.01
CA GLN A 230 21.15 6.49 -2.38
C GLN A 230 21.78 7.20 -1.17
N SER A 231 21.32 6.89 0.06
CA SER A 231 21.89 7.44 1.29
C SER A 231 21.76 6.45 2.43
N THR A 232 22.75 6.45 3.33
CA THR A 232 22.69 5.67 4.58
C THR A 232 22.06 6.46 5.73
N VAL A 233 21.69 7.72 5.52
CA VAL A 233 21.10 8.61 6.52
C VAL A 233 19.96 9.40 5.90
N PHE A 234 18.81 9.47 6.58
CA PHE A 234 17.70 10.34 6.20
C PHE A 234 17.12 11.07 7.41
N LEU A 235 16.71 12.32 7.20
CA LEU A 235 16.02 13.12 8.22
C LEU A 235 14.50 13.02 8.06
N GLU A 236 13.78 12.74 9.14
CA GLU A 236 12.32 12.85 9.20
C GLU A 236 11.93 14.08 10.02
N ALA A 237 11.81 15.22 9.34
CA ALA A 237 11.57 16.50 10.00
C ALA A 237 10.27 16.55 10.80
N GLY A 238 9.20 15.91 10.30
CA GLY A 238 7.90 15.89 10.98
C GLY A 238 7.89 15.18 12.34
N LYS A 239 8.89 14.31 12.60
CA LYS A 239 9.07 13.60 13.87
C LYS A 239 10.42 13.91 14.55
N GLU A 240 11.17 14.86 14.02
CA GLU A 240 12.47 15.31 14.55
C GLU A 240 13.45 14.16 14.83
N ARG A 241 13.46 13.16 13.94
CA ARG A 241 14.31 11.97 14.09
C ARG A 241 15.16 11.71 12.86
N THR A 242 16.25 11.00 13.08
CA THR A 242 17.16 10.57 12.02
C THR A 242 17.07 9.07 11.83
N TRP A 243 16.90 8.65 10.58
CA TRP A 243 16.99 7.27 10.13
C TRP A 243 18.41 6.97 9.67
N LYS A 244 18.94 5.81 10.08
CA LYS A 244 20.31 5.40 9.76
C LYS A 244 20.37 3.94 9.36
N PHE A 245 21.11 3.66 8.29
CA PHE A 245 21.41 2.33 7.79
C PHE A 245 22.83 1.92 8.17
N GLU A 246 22.95 0.98 9.10
CA GLU A 246 24.23 0.42 9.56
C GLU A 246 24.12 -1.07 9.79
N ASN A 247 25.17 -1.84 9.52
CA ASN A 247 25.17 -3.30 9.69
C ASN A 247 23.99 -4.00 9.01
N LYS A 248 23.59 -3.47 7.84
CA LYS A 248 22.42 -3.89 7.03
C LYS A 248 21.05 -3.60 7.67
N LEU A 249 21.01 -2.87 8.78
CA LEU A 249 19.80 -2.54 9.54
C LEU A 249 19.44 -1.06 9.40
N TRP A 250 18.17 -0.79 9.15
CA TRP A 250 17.59 0.53 9.40
C TRP A 250 17.21 0.67 10.88
N SER A 251 17.60 1.78 11.47
CA SER A 251 17.23 2.20 12.83
C SER A 251 16.93 3.69 12.85
N PHE A 252 16.32 4.19 13.92
CA PHE A 252 16.13 5.63 14.11
C PHE A 252 16.51 6.05 15.52
N PHE A 253 16.87 7.32 15.67
CA PHE A 253 17.10 7.96 16.96
C PHE A 253 16.51 9.37 16.95
N GLN A 254 16.05 9.82 18.13
CA GLN A 254 15.67 11.21 18.33
C GLN A 254 16.94 12.05 18.36
N ASP A 255 16.96 13.16 17.64
CA ASP A 255 18.11 14.04 17.59
C ASP A 255 17.84 15.26 18.48
N ASP A 256 18.79 15.56 19.37
CA ASP A 256 18.72 16.71 20.28
C ASP A 256 18.98 18.04 19.53
N ASN A 257 19.54 17.98 18.32
CA ASN A 257 19.86 19.15 17.51
C ASN A 257 18.72 19.55 16.56
N LEU A 258 17.74 20.25 17.12
CA LEU A 258 16.57 20.75 16.39
C LEU A 258 16.90 21.71 15.23
N GLU A 259 18.08 22.34 15.22
CA GLU A 259 18.48 23.26 14.16
C GLU A 259 18.61 22.57 12.79
N VAL A 260 18.95 21.28 12.79
CA VAL A 260 19.09 20.47 11.56
C VAL A 260 17.75 20.31 10.84
N TYR A 261 16.64 20.27 11.58
CA TYR A 261 15.30 20.08 11.02
C TYR A 261 14.61 21.40 10.66
N HIS A 262 14.83 22.46 11.45
CA HIS A 262 14.06 23.70 11.34
C HIS A 262 14.79 24.86 10.68
N SER A 263 16.09 24.72 10.35
CA SER A 263 16.83 25.80 9.74
C SER A 263 16.34 26.11 8.32
N LYS A 264 15.84 27.34 8.16
CA LYS A 264 15.55 27.97 6.86
C LYS A 264 16.81 28.43 6.13
N GLU A 265 17.94 28.51 6.83
CA GLU A 265 19.22 29.05 6.32
C GLU A 265 20.15 27.99 5.74
N ILE A 266 19.97 26.71 6.05
CA ILE A 266 20.73 25.64 5.39
C ILE A 266 20.31 25.62 3.92
N SER A 267 21.23 26.00 3.03
CA SER A 267 20.97 26.01 1.59
C SER A 267 20.51 24.61 1.14
N TYR A 268 19.61 24.55 0.15
CA TYR A 268 19.15 23.28 -0.45
C TYR A 268 20.29 22.36 -0.94
N ARG A 269 21.50 22.91 -1.13
CA ARG A 269 22.72 22.18 -1.52
C ARG A 269 23.39 21.40 -0.39
N TYR A 270 23.10 21.74 0.87
CA TYR A 270 23.73 21.13 2.07
C TYR A 270 22.72 20.47 3.00
N LYS A 271 21.44 20.45 2.63
CA LYS A 271 20.44 19.72 3.40
C LYS A 271 20.65 18.22 3.19
N PRO A 272 20.77 17.42 4.27
CA PRO A 272 20.74 15.96 4.16
C PRO A 272 19.44 15.52 3.46
N PRO A 273 19.41 14.33 2.85
CA PRO A 273 18.18 13.86 2.25
C PRO A 273 17.11 13.63 3.33
N TYR A 274 15.87 13.96 2.98
CA TYR A 274 14.71 13.82 3.86
C TYR A 274 13.89 12.60 3.47
N ILE A 275 13.25 12.02 4.49
CA ILE A 275 12.20 11.05 4.32
C ILE A 275 10.99 11.45 5.14
N GLU A 276 9.81 11.38 4.54
CA GLU A 276 8.55 11.70 5.19
C GLU A 276 7.64 10.49 5.13
N PHE A 277 6.94 10.23 6.24
CA PHE A 277 5.96 9.18 6.35
C PHE A 277 4.64 9.77 6.82
N GLU A 278 3.58 9.46 6.11
CA GLU A 278 2.23 9.57 6.66
C GLU A 278 1.60 8.19 6.70
N THR A 279 1.12 7.81 7.87
CA THR A 279 0.60 6.47 8.12
C THR A 279 -0.85 6.57 8.57
N TYR A 280 -1.70 5.73 7.99
CA TYR A 280 -3.03 5.48 8.48
C TYR A 280 -3.22 3.98 8.71
N ILE A 281 -3.53 3.60 9.95
CA ILE A 281 -3.88 2.23 10.32
C ILE A 281 -5.41 2.16 10.42
N ASP A 282 -6.01 1.17 9.78
CA ASP A 282 -7.46 1.00 9.80
C ASP A 282 -7.95 0.70 11.23
N LYS A 283 -9.24 0.94 11.48
CA LYS A 283 -9.85 0.71 12.81
C LYS A 283 -9.68 -0.70 13.37
N THR A 284 -9.43 -1.69 12.52
CA THR A 284 -9.22 -3.08 12.94
C THR A 284 -7.77 -3.37 13.34
N GLY A 285 -6.82 -2.48 13.00
CA GLY A 285 -5.40 -2.70 13.23
C GLY A 285 -4.79 -3.76 12.32
N THR A 286 -5.45 -4.12 11.22
CA THR A 286 -5.03 -5.20 10.31
C THR A 286 -4.59 -4.71 8.94
N ARG A 287 -4.86 -3.45 8.62
CA ARG A 287 -4.47 -2.81 7.36
C ARG A 287 -3.86 -1.46 7.62
N ALA A 288 -2.92 -1.08 6.77
CA ALA A 288 -2.33 0.25 6.80
C ALA A 288 -2.11 0.79 5.39
N LEU A 289 -2.22 2.10 5.25
CA LEU A 289 -1.77 2.86 4.11
C LEU A 289 -0.64 3.77 4.59
N VAL A 290 0.48 3.74 3.87
CA VAL A 290 1.63 4.60 4.17
C VAL A 290 2.05 5.33 2.91
N ASN A 291 1.99 6.66 2.96
CA ASN A 291 2.61 7.51 1.96
C ASN A 291 4.04 7.80 2.41
N VAL A 292 4.99 7.59 1.51
CA VAL A 292 6.43 7.79 1.74
C VAL A 292 6.94 8.79 0.73
N GLY A 293 7.56 9.86 1.19
CA GLY A 293 8.30 10.81 0.36
C GLY A 293 9.79 10.70 0.62
N VAL A 294 10.60 10.49 -0.42
CA VAL A 294 12.08 10.47 -0.33
C VAL A 294 12.62 11.64 -1.14
N ILE A 295 13.40 12.53 -0.52
CA ILE A 295 13.76 13.85 -1.07
C ILE A 295 15.27 14.08 -0.91
N PHE A 296 15.99 14.31 -2.00
CA PHE A 296 17.43 14.58 -2.04
C PHE A 296 17.78 16.06 -2.24
N GLY A 297 16.78 16.91 -2.47
CA GLY A 297 16.97 18.32 -2.72
C GLY A 297 15.73 18.97 -3.31
N LYS A 298 15.86 20.25 -3.64
CA LYS A 298 14.83 20.99 -4.38
C LYS A 298 14.70 20.35 -5.77
N ASP A 299 13.51 19.83 -6.09
CA ASP A 299 13.21 19.18 -7.36
C ASP A 299 13.89 17.80 -7.57
N ALA A 300 14.24 17.13 -6.46
CA ALA A 300 14.80 15.78 -6.48
C ALA A 300 14.10 14.89 -5.44
N GLY A 301 12.79 14.71 -5.62
CA GLY A 301 11.96 13.94 -4.68
C GLY A 301 11.04 12.96 -5.39
N SER A 302 10.73 11.85 -4.73
CA SER A 302 9.75 10.88 -5.22
C SER A 302 8.87 10.37 -4.09
N GLY A 303 7.61 10.11 -4.43
CA GLY A 303 6.58 9.61 -3.54
C GLY A 303 6.12 8.21 -3.92
N TYR A 304 5.90 7.38 -2.91
CA TYR A 304 5.29 6.06 -3.05
C TYR A 304 4.21 5.87 -2.01
N SER A 305 3.19 5.10 -2.36
CA SER A 305 2.12 4.71 -1.45
C SER A 305 2.12 3.19 -1.30
N PHE A 306 2.20 2.73 -0.06
CA PHE A 306 2.24 1.32 0.30
C PHE A 306 0.96 0.92 1.00
N THR A 307 0.37 -0.18 0.56
CA THR A 307 -0.69 -0.85 1.31
C THR A 307 -0.11 -2.05 2.04
N LEU A 308 -0.40 -2.15 3.33
CA LEU A 308 0.09 -3.23 4.17
C LEU A 308 -1.07 -4.01 4.81
N LYS A 309 -0.84 -5.30 5.03
CA LYS A 309 -1.75 -6.20 5.75
C LYS A 309 -1.00 -6.92 6.87
N MET A 310 -1.67 -7.09 8.00
CA MET A 310 -1.23 -7.97 9.08
C MET A 310 -1.51 -9.42 8.67
N ILE A 311 -0.45 -10.19 8.41
CA ILE A 311 -0.54 -11.59 7.97
C ILE A 311 0.25 -12.43 8.97
N LYS A 312 -0.47 -13.30 9.71
CA LYS A 312 0.12 -14.18 10.74
C LYS A 312 0.95 -13.42 11.80
N GLY A 313 0.49 -12.23 12.19
CA GLY A 313 1.13 -11.40 13.21
C GLY A 313 2.25 -10.49 12.72
N GLU A 314 2.56 -10.51 11.41
CA GLU A 314 3.56 -9.65 10.79
C GLU A 314 2.92 -8.70 9.79
N TRP A 315 3.35 -7.44 9.78
CA TRP A 315 3.01 -6.53 8.69
C TRP A 315 3.72 -6.96 7.41
N LYS A 316 2.99 -6.97 6.30
CA LYS A 316 3.54 -7.21 4.97
C LYS A 316 3.02 -6.17 4.01
N ALA A 317 3.92 -5.61 3.18
CA ALA A 317 3.52 -4.85 2.02
C ALA A 317 2.78 -5.78 1.05
N VAL A 318 1.58 -5.39 0.66
CA VAL A 318 0.69 -6.13 -0.26
C VAL A 318 0.32 -5.30 -1.48
N GLY A 319 0.85 -4.08 -1.58
CA GLY A 319 0.70 -3.21 -2.72
C GLY A 319 1.65 -2.02 -2.62
N MET A 320 2.06 -1.51 -3.78
CA MET A 320 2.94 -0.35 -3.91
C MET A 320 2.53 0.41 -5.16
N ALA A 321 2.23 1.70 -5.02
CA ALA A 321 1.95 2.61 -6.12
C ALA A 321 2.93 3.78 -6.10
N PHE A 322 3.23 4.33 -7.27
CA PHE A 322 4.01 5.57 -7.39
C PHE A 322 3.04 6.76 -7.26
N SER A 323 3.30 7.69 -6.34
CA SER A 323 2.37 8.80 -6.05
C SER A 323 2.80 10.14 -6.65
N TRP A 324 4.08 10.50 -6.62
CA TRP A 324 4.55 11.76 -7.22
C TRP A 324 6.07 11.78 -7.49
N ILE A 325 6.49 12.72 -8.32
CA ILE A 325 7.90 13.13 -8.49
C ILE A 325 7.95 14.65 -8.54
N SER A 326 8.97 15.22 -7.92
CA SER A 326 9.28 16.65 -7.98
C SER A 326 10.30 16.95 -9.05
#